data_AF-A0A5Y2YJ87-F1
#
_entry.id   AF-A0A5Y2YJ87-F1
#
_cell.length_a   1.000
_cell.length_b   1.000
_cell.length_c   1.000
_cell.angle_alpha   90.00
_cell.angle_beta   90.00
_cell.angle_gamma   90.00
#
_symmetry.space_group_name_H-M   'P 1'
#
loop_
_entity.id
_entity.type
_entity.pdbx_description
1 polymer ?
#
loop_
_entity_poly.entity_id
_entity_poly.type
_entity_poly.pdbx_seq_one_letter_code
_entity_poly.pdbx_strand_id
1 'polypeptide(L)'
;RDFRVSGTTEEWREHVSRYCTGNSRVAFAVSLAFAAPLLRLVGMDGGGYHLKGESTDGKTTTMKAATSVCGGPDYWQTWRATGNALEGCASRRNDAAMMLDEIREVDGREAGNIAYMLANGQGKGRAGTDGELRTRKQWRLLFFSTGELSLTEHAAKAGERTFAGMEVRMIQIPSDSGKFGVFEELHGFDSGKALAEHLEWATSSYYGSPFREWLKALTADLNGLTAQAKSLIKEYTAALTPQDAGNQVGRAVNRFALVAMAGELATRLGITGWPEGEALRATRVCLNAWLKDRGHTANQEDIAALEQVRSFFTANQYSRFADWHDERNRPGNMVGWRRVEKGSTAQGTEAVTTFYVMPSGWKEICRGFDPRKVARLCADRGYLLPSTDGKLQTTIRPPEMNPRRLYVFNSEVPG
;
A
#
# COMPACT_ATOMS: atom_id res chain seq x y z
N ARG A 1 -1.44 -4.75 -29.60
CA ARG A 1 -0.71 -3.58 -30.16
C ARG A 1 -0.97 -2.40 -29.23
N ASP A 2 0.06 -1.69 -28.76
CA ASP A 2 -0.11 -0.57 -27.82
C ASP A 2 -0.67 0.68 -28.53
N PHE A 3 -1.39 1.55 -27.80
CA PHE A 3 -1.87 2.87 -28.25
C PHE A 3 -2.74 2.93 -29.52
N ARG A 4 -3.54 1.87 -29.77
CA ARG A 4 -4.60 1.92 -30.80
C ARG A 4 -5.69 2.92 -30.41
N VAL A 5 -6.40 3.42 -31.41
CA VAL A 5 -7.53 4.35 -31.24
C VAL A 5 -8.75 3.80 -31.94
N SER A 6 -9.90 3.94 -31.29
CA SER A 6 -11.23 3.70 -31.84
C SER A 6 -12.19 4.74 -31.27
N GLY A 7 -12.95 5.40 -32.15
CA GLY A 7 -13.78 6.54 -31.79
C GLY A 7 -13.02 7.85 -31.53
N THR A 8 -13.78 8.87 -31.19
CA THR A 8 -13.38 10.25 -30.86
C THR A 8 -13.30 10.46 -29.35
N THR A 9 -12.77 11.60 -28.90
CA THR A 9 -12.79 11.93 -27.46
C THR A 9 -14.22 12.24 -27.03
N GLU A 10 -15.02 12.86 -27.90
CA GLU A 10 -16.44 13.13 -27.70
C GLU A 10 -17.22 11.85 -27.38
N GLU A 11 -17.10 10.83 -28.24
CA GLU A 11 -17.75 9.54 -28.04
C GLU A 11 -17.23 8.83 -26.79
N TRP A 12 -15.92 8.92 -26.51
CA TRP A 12 -15.36 8.40 -25.27
C TRP A 12 -15.94 9.11 -24.04
N ARG A 13 -16.16 10.42 -24.08
CA ARG A 13 -16.80 11.16 -23.00
C ARG A 13 -18.23 10.68 -22.76
N GLU A 14 -19.00 10.51 -23.84
CA GLU A 14 -20.39 10.07 -23.80
C GLU A 14 -20.54 8.64 -23.28
N HIS A 15 -19.70 7.72 -23.73
CA HIS A 15 -19.87 6.29 -23.47
C HIS A 15 -19.04 5.75 -22.30
N VAL A 16 -17.97 6.44 -21.89
CA VAL A 16 -17.06 6.00 -20.82
C VAL A 16 -16.91 7.07 -19.74
N SER A 17 -16.43 8.26 -20.10
CA SER A 17 -15.98 9.25 -19.11
C SER A 17 -17.08 9.76 -18.20
N ARG A 18 -18.31 9.95 -18.72
CA ARG A 18 -19.42 10.50 -17.93
C ARG A 18 -19.75 9.66 -16.69
N TYR A 19 -19.50 8.35 -16.75
CA TYR A 19 -19.75 7.41 -15.65
C TYR A 19 -18.66 7.42 -14.59
N CYS A 20 -17.59 8.18 -14.79
CA CYS A 20 -16.58 8.41 -13.77
C CYS A 20 -17.07 9.43 -12.73
N THR A 21 -17.89 10.41 -13.13
CA THR A 21 -18.36 11.47 -12.22
C THR A 21 -19.21 10.86 -11.11
N GLY A 22 -18.85 11.10 -9.84
CA GLY A 22 -19.50 10.48 -8.68
C GLY A 22 -18.86 9.13 -8.29
N ASN A 23 -18.33 8.37 -9.25
CA ASN A 23 -17.70 7.07 -9.03
C ASN A 23 -16.19 7.19 -8.74
N SER A 24 -15.81 7.23 -7.46
CA SER A 24 -14.46 7.65 -7.05
C SER A 24 -13.36 6.71 -7.51
N ARG A 25 -13.58 5.38 -7.47
CA ARG A 25 -12.57 4.39 -7.90
C ARG A 25 -12.31 4.50 -9.40
N VAL A 26 -13.37 4.72 -10.18
CA VAL A 26 -13.32 4.86 -11.64
C VAL A 26 -12.63 6.17 -12.03
N ALA A 27 -13.07 7.31 -11.47
CA ALA A 27 -12.46 8.61 -11.73
C ALA A 27 -10.98 8.65 -11.32
N PHE A 28 -10.62 8.04 -10.19
CA PHE A 28 -9.23 7.92 -9.75
C PHE A 28 -8.37 7.13 -10.75
N ALA A 29 -8.85 5.95 -11.17
CA ALA A 29 -8.12 5.10 -12.11
C ALA A 29 -7.95 5.77 -13.49
N VAL A 30 -8.99 6.46 -13.99
CA VAL A 30 -8.91 7.22 -15.24
C VAL A 30 -7.95 8.40 -15.11
N SER A 31 -7.98 9.13 -14.00
CA SER A 31 -7.03 10.23 -13.73
C SER A 31 -5.57 9.77 -13.71
N LEU A 32 -5.32 8.56 -13.19
CA LEU A 32 -3.98 7.96 -13.17
C LEU A 32 -3.41 7.76 -14.57
N ALA A 33 -4.25 7.45 -15.57
CA ALA A 33 -3.79 7.30 -16.95
C ALA A 33 -3.25 8.62 -17.53
N PHE A 34 -3.83 9.76 -17.15
CA PHE A 34 -3.34 11.10 -17.51
C PHE A 34 -2.11 11.53 -16.71
N ALA A 35 -1.89 10.97 -15.52
CA ALA A 35 -0.78 11.33 -14.65
C ALA A 35 0.58 10.78 -15.12
N ALA A 36 0.61 9.62 -15.78
CA ALA A 36 1.87 8.98 -16.17
C ALA A 36 2.79 9.86 -17.05
N PRO A 37 2.30 10.59 -18.07
CA PRO A 37 3.12 11.54 -18.85
C PRO A 37 3.70 12.70 -18.03
N LEU A 38 3.10 13.06 -16.90
CA LEU A 38 3.50 14.21 -16.11
C LEU A 38 4.64 13.91 -15.14
N LEU A 39 4.95 12.63 -14.87
CA LEU A 39 5.94 12.23 -13.87
C LEU A 39 7.28 12.95 -14.03
N ARG A 40 7.82 13.03 -15.26
CA ARG A 40 9.06 13.77 -15.54
C ARG A 40 8.94 15.25 -15.22
N LEU A 41 7.83 15.84 -15.64
CA LEU A 41 7.61 17.28 -15.64
C LEU A 41 7.51 17.81 -14.21
N VAL A 42 6.89 17.03 -13.33
CA VAL A 42 6.76 17.35 -11.90
C VAL A 42 7.87 16.76 -11.03
N GLY A 43 8.84 16.04 -11.61
CA GLY A 43 9.99 15.49 -10.89
C GLY A 43 9.62 14.34 -9.93
N MET A 44 8.66 13.50 -10.32
CA MET A 44 8.22 12.35 -9.54
C MET A 44 8.63 11.03 -10.18
N ASP A 45 8.94 10.06 -9.33
CA ASP A 45 9.24 8.69 -9.74
C ASP A 45 7.96 7.89 -10.08
N GLY A 46 8.16 6.77 -10.76
CA GLY A 46 7.10 5.80 -11.01
C GLY A 46 6.54 5.15 -9.73
N GLY A 47 5.44 4.44 -9.90
CA GLY A 47 4.76 3.79 -8.78
C GLY A 47 3.53 3.02 -9.21
N GLY A 48 2.99 2.27 -8.26
CA GLY A 48 1.82 1.43 -8.46
C GLY A 48 0.64 1.85 -7.60
N TYR A 49 -0.55 1.55 -8.10
CA TYR A 49 -1.77 1.49 -7.32
C TYR A 49 -2.41 0.12 -7.50
N HIS A 50 -2.96 -0.42 -6.42
CA HIS A 50 -3.59 -1.72 -6.39
C HIS A 50 -5.01 -1.57 -5.88
N LEU A 51 -6.00 -1.85 -6.72
CA LEU A 51 -7.39 -1.91 -6.33
C LEU A 51 -7.67 -3.29 -5.74
N LYS A 52 -7.90 -3.35 -4.43
CA LYS A 52 -8.06 -4.59 -3.65
C LYS A 52 -9.49 -4.75 -3.16
N GLY A 53 -10.08 -5.92 -3.35
CA GLY A 53 -11.29 -6.33 -2.64
C GLY A 53 -11.99 -7.52 -3.26
N GLU A 54 -13.23 -7.78 -2.84
CA GLU A 54 -13.97 -9.01 -3.13
C GLU A 54 -14.16 -9.31 -4.62
N SER A 55 -14.29 -10.60 -4.97
CA SER A 55 -14.55 -10.99 -6.35
C SER A 55 -15.84 -10.34 -6.90
N THR A 56 -15.86 -10.02 -8.20
CA THR A 56 -17.07 -9.52 -8.90
C THR A 56 -17.57 -8.13 -8.42
N ASP A 57 -16.71 -7.32 -7.81
CA ASP A 57 -17.04 -5.96 -7.34
C ASP A 57 -16.81 -4.84 -8.38
N GLY A 58 -16.28 -5.15 -9.57
CA GLY A 58 -16.01 -4.17 -10.65
C GLY A 58 -14.56 -3.66 -10.74
N LYS A 59 -13.60 -4.27 -10.03
CA LYS A 59 -12.15 -3.94 -10.15
C LYS A 59 -11.62 -3.94 -11.58
N THR A 60 -11.84 -5.04 -12.30
CA THR A 60 -11.35 -5.21 -13.69
C THR A 60 -12.01 -4.19 -14.62
N THR A 61 -13.30 -3.90 -14.45
CA THR A 61 -14.00 -2.85 -15.21
C THR A 61 -13.39 -1.47 -14.94
N THR A 62 -13.07 -1.16 -13.69
CA THR A 62 -12.38 0.10 -13.32
C THR A 62 -11.02 0.22 -14.03
N MET A 63 -10.23 -0.86 -14.04
CA MET A 63 -8.97 -0.91 -14.77
C MET A 63 -9.17 -0.73 -16.28
N LYS A 64 -10.20 -1.34 -16.88
CA LYS A 64 -10.51 -1.19 -18.31
C LYS A 64 -10.97 0.21 -18.68
N ALA A 65 -11.74 0.88 -17.81
CA ALA A 65 -12.07 2.30 -17.96
C ALA A 65 -10.80 3.16 -18.01
N ALA A 66 -9.85 2.95 -17.09
CA ALA A 66 -8.56 3.62 -17.14
C ALA A 66 -7.74 3.26 -18.39
N THR A 67 -7.77 1.98 -18.80
CA THR A 67 -7.07 1.48 -19.99
C THR A 67 -7.53 2.23 -21.24
N SER A 68 -8.83 2.48 -21.36
CA SER A 68 -9.44 3.14 -22.52
C SER A 68 -8.88 4.54 -22.80
N VAL A 69 -8.25 5.20 -21.83
CA VAL A 69 -7.51 6.45 -22.08
C VAL A 69 -6.35 6.18 -23.04
N CYS A 70 -5.49 5.22 -22.72
CA CYS A 70 -4.26 4.94 -23.47
C CYS A 70 -4.47 4.03 -24.70
N GLY A 71 -5.45 3.12 -24.67
CA GLY A 71 -5.69 2.18 -25.76
C GLY A 71 -6.81 1.17 -25.49
N GLY A 72 -7.01 0.24 -26.43
CA GLY A 72 -8.12 -0.73 -26.39
C GLY A 72 -7.83 -2.02 -25.61
N PRO A 73 -8.64 -3.08 -25.82
CA PRO A 73 -8.54 -4.34 -25.08
C PRO A 73 -7.15 -5.01 -25.10
N ASP A 74 -6.37 -4.86 -26.17
CA ASP A 74 -5.01 -5.42 -26.28
C ASP A 74 -3.95 -4.65 -25.46
N TYR A 75 -4.33 -3.58 -24.76
CA TYR A 75 -3.40 -2.72 -24.03
C TYR A 75 -3.15 -3.19 -22.60
N TRP A 76 -4.18 -3.65 -21.88
CA TRP A 76 -3.99 -4.22 -20.55
C TRP A 76 -3.49 -5.67 -20.67
N GLN A 77 -2.95 -6.21 -19.60
CA GLN A 77 -2.47 -7.60 -19.54
C GLN A 77 -2.69 -8.16 -18.15
N THR A 78 -2.70 -9.48 -18.00
CA THR A 78 -2.78 -10.09 -16.68
C THR A 78 -1.40 -10.21 -16.03
N TRP A 79 -1.37 -10.48 -14.73
CA TRP A 79 -0.13 -10.79 -14.02
C TRP A 79 0.47 -12.16 -14.38
N ARG A 80 -0.25 -13.01 -15.13
CA ARG A 80 0.25 -14.28 -15.66
C ARG A 80 1.29 -14.09 -16.78
N ALA A 81 2.41 -13.49 -16.42
CA ALA A 81 3.52 -13.20 -17.29
C ALA A 81 4.82 -13.25 -16.49
N THR A 82 5.91 -13.69 -17.14
CA THR A 82 7.23 -13.65 -16.50
C THR A 82 7.68 -12.21 -16.25
N GLY A 83 8.48 -11.98 -15.21
CA GLY A 83 9.07 -10.66 -14.97
C GLY A 83 9.79 -10.05 -16.18
N ASN A 84 10.41 -10.88 -17.04
CA ASN A 84 11.05 -10.42 -18.28
C ASN A 84 10.06 -9.91 -19.34
N ALA A 85 8.89 -10.55 -19.45
CA ALA A 85 7.83 -10.11 -20.33
C ALA A 85 7.28 -8.76 -19.87
N LEU A 86 7.07 -8.59 -18.56
CA LEU A 86 6.63 -7.32 -17.96
C LEU A 86 7.68 -6.22 -18.08
N GLU A 87 8.97 -6.53 -17.93
CA GLU A 87 10.07 -5.61 -18.22
C GLU A 87 10.01 -5.10 -19.68
N GLY A 88 9.75 -6.01 -20.62
CA GLY A 88 9.57 -5.68 -22.04
C GLY A 88 8.36 -4.78 -22.29
N CYS A 89 7.25 -5.00 -21.58
CA CYS A 89 6.04 -4.19 -21.69
C CYS A 89 6.23 -2.80 -21.08
N ALA A 90 6.81 -2.71 -19.89
CA ALA A 90 7.13 -1.47 -19.21
C ALA A 90 8.00 -0.55 -20.06
N SER A 91 9.01 -1.12 -20.72
CA SER A 91 9.87 -0.37 -21.66
C SER A 91 9.13 0.22 -22.86
N ARG A 92 8.02 -0.37 -23.30
CA ARG A 92 7.19 0.17 -24.40
C ARG A 92 6.15 1.18 -23.92
N ARG A 93 5.85 1.21 -22.61
CA ARG A 93 4.87 2.08 -21.97
C ARG A 93 5.53 3.14 -21.09
N ASN A 94 6.72 3.59 -21.50
CA ASN A 94 7.40 4.68 -20.83
C ASN A 94 6.55 5.95 -20.94
N ASP A 95 6.40 6.67 -19.83
CA ASP A 95 5.52 7.83 -19.67
C ASP A 95 4.04 7.54 -19.99
N ALA A 96 3.60 6.29 -19.90
CA ALA A 96 2.21 5.86 -20.03
C ALA A 96 1.80 4.93 -18.89
N ALA A 97 0.50 4.82 -18.63
CA ALA A 97 0.02 3.93 -17.57
C ALA A 97 0.09 2.46 -17.99
N MET A 98 0.45 1.57 -17.08
CA MET A 98 0.49 0.12 -17.30
C MET A 98 -0.61 -0.57 -16.49
N MET A 99 -1.45 -1.37 -17.14
CA MET A 99 -2.64 -1.97 -16.54
C MET A 99 -2.43 -3.48 -16.37
N LEU A 100 -2.57 -3.98 -15.14
CA LEU A 100 -2.23 -5.35 -14.73
C LEU A 100 -3.38 -6.02 -13.96
N ASP A 101 -4.08 -6.95 -14.62
CA ASP A 101 -5.24 -7.61 -14.03
C ASP A 101 -4.84 -8.88 -13.25
N GLU A 102 -5.51 -9.11 -12.12
CA GLU A 102 -5.51 -10.37 -11.37
C GLU A 102 -4.14 -10.80 -10.83
N ILE A 103 -3.66 -10.11 -9.78
CA ILE A 103 -2.34 -10.37 -9.17
C ILE A 103 -2.15 -11.80 -8.64
N ARG A 104 -3.24 -12.54 -8.38
CA ARG A 104 -3.15 -13.92 -7.88
C ARG A 104 -2.63 -14.92 -8.91
N GLU A 105 -2.56 -14.55 -10.20
CA GLU A 105 -2.07 -15.46 -11.26
C GLU A 105 -0.55 -15.68 -11.24
N VAL A 106 0.17 -14.97 -10.36
CA VAL A 106 1.61 -15.13 -10.11
C VAL A 106 1.84 -15.36 -8.62
N ASP A 107 2.91 -16.04 -8.21
CA ASP A 107 3.20 -16.22 -6.79
C ASP A 107 3.54 -14.89 -6.10
N GLY A 108 3.30 -14.79 -4.78
CA GLY A 108 3.47 -13.55 -4.05
C GLY A 108 4.89 -12.98 -4.04
N ARG A 109 5.90 -13.83 -4.16
CA ARG A 109 7.31 -13.40 -4.23
C ARG A 109 7.62 -12.79 -5.58
N GLU A 110 7.24 -13.45 -6.67
CA GLU A 110 7.42 -12.91 -8.01
C GLU A 110 6.57 -11.63 -8.21
N ALA A 111 5.33 -11.59 -7.70
CA ALA A 111 4.50 -10.38 -7.67
C ALA A 111 5.22 -9.19 -7.02
N GLY A 112 5.81 -9.42 -5.84
CA GLY A 112 6.57 -8.41 -5.11
C GLY A 112 7.78 -7.90 -5.88
N ASN A 113 8.54 -8.83 -6.49
CA ASN A 113 9.70 -8.48 -7.31
C ASN A 113 9.32 -7.66 -8.55
N ILE A 114 8.24 -8.04 -9.23
CA ILE A 114 7.69 -7.33 -10.39
C ILE A 114 7.25 -5.92 -9.97
N ALA A 115 6.44 -5.79 -8.91
CA ALA A 115 5.95 -4.50 -8.44
C ALA A 115 7.12 -3.56 -8.09
N TYR A 116 8.16 -4.09 -7.45
CA TYR A 116 9.38 -3.33 -7.13
C TYR A 116 10.12 -2.86 -8.38
N MET A 117 10.31 -3.76 -9.35
CA MET A 117 10.96 -3.47 -10.63
C MET A 117 10.20 -2.39 -11.40
N LEU A 118 8.88 -2.52 -11.51
CA LEU A 118 8.02 -1.57 -12.21
C LEU A 118 8.09 -0.17 -11.57
N ALA A 119 7.98 -0.09 -10.24
CA ALA A 119 8.04 1.17 -9.51
C ALA A 119 9.41 1.85 -9.60
N ASN A 120 10.50 1.10 -9.58
CA ASN A 120 11.86 1.66 -9.67
C ASN A 120 12.26 2.08 -11.09
N GLY A 121 11.53 1.65 -12.12
CA GLY A 121 11.80 2.10 -13.48
C GLY A 121 13.01 1.47 -14.16
N GLN A 122 13.51 0.32 -13.66
CA GLN A 122 14.75 -0.28 -14.16
C GLN A 122 14.65 -1.80 -14.29
N GLY A 123 15.09 -2.31 -15.45
CA GLY A 123 15.24 -3.74 -15.71
C GLY A 123 16.45 -4.36 -15.02
N LYS A 124 16.52 -5.69 -15.00
CA LYS A 124 17.65 -6.42 -14.40
C LYS A 124 18.92 -6.19 -15.21
N GLY A 125 20.03 -5.88 -14.53
CA GLY A 125 21.35 -5.84 -15.14
C GLY A 125 21.75 -7.21 -15.68
N ARG A 126 22.30 -7.24 -16.89
CA ARG A 126 22.82 -8.47 -17.53
C ARG A 126 24.22 -8.20 -18.07
N ALA A 127 25.12 -9.15 -17.93
CA ALA A 127 26.39 -9.12 -18.64
C ALA A 127 26.17 -9.33 -20.15
N GLY A 128 26.98 -8.66 -20.95
CA GLY A 128 27.15 -8.86 -22.37
C GLY A 128 28.02 -10.07 -22.62
N THR A 129 28.05 -10.50 -23.89
CA THR A 129 28.90 -11.61 -24.35
C THR A 129 30.40 -11.28 -24.31
N ASP A 130 30.71 -9.99 -24.22
CA ASP A 130 32.02 -9.37 -24.05
C ASP A 130 32.42 -9.18 -22.57
N GLY A 131 31.56 -9.58 -21.62
CA GLY A 131 31.80 -9.38 -20.18
C GLY A 131 31.43 -7.99 -19.66
N GLU A 132 31.14 -7.04 -20.55
CA GLU A 132 30.68 -5.69 -20.20
C GLU A 132 29.21 -5.69 -19.78
N LEU A 133 28.77 -4.71 -18.99
CA LEU A 133 27.36 -4.60 -18.61
C LEU A 133 26.51 -4.14 -19.80
N ARG A 134 25.49 -4.92 -20.19
CA ARG A 134 24.50 -4.48 -21.18
C ARG A 134 23.73 -3.26 -20.68
N THR A 135 23.42 -2.33 -21.59
CA THR A 135 22.54 -1.20 -21.31
C THR A 135 21.21 -1.68 -20.76
N ARG A 136 20.90 -1.27 -19.53
CA ARG A 136 19.67 -1.65 -18.84
C ARG A 136 18.48 -0.91 -19.46
N LYS A 137 17.36 -1.61 -19.63
CA LYS A 137 16.10 -0.95 -19.94
C LYS A 137 15.69 -0.06 -18.77
N GLN A 138 15.24 1.14 -19.10
CA GLN A 138 14.72 2.11 -18.14
C GLN A 138 13.36 2.60 -18.61
N TRP A 139 12.49 2.89 -17.65
CA TRP A 139 11.17 3.46 -17.89
C TRP A 139 10.74 4.29 -16.68
N ARG A 140 9.69 5.08 -16.88
CA ARG A 140 8.99 5.83 -15.86
C ARG A 140 7.51 5.68 -16.17
N LEU A 141 6.77 5.02 -15.30
CA LEU A 141 5.36 4.74 -15.52
C LEU A 141 4.61 4.73 -14.19
N LEU A 142 3.30 4.89 -14.30
CA LEU A 142 2.36 4.48 -13.25
C LEU A 142 1.77 3.14 -13.66
N PHE A 143 1.65 2.20 -12.73
CA PHE A 143 0.89 0.98 -12.98
C PHE A 143 -0.34 0.89 -12.09
N PHE A 144 -1.42 0.36 -12.65
CA PHE A 144 -2.65 0.07 -11.93
C PHE A 144 -2.88 -1.43 -11.98
N SER A 145 -3.12 -2.01 -10.81
CA SER A 145 -3.31 -3.44 -10.65
C SER A 145 -4.61 -3.73 -9.92
N THR A 146 -5.18 -4.90 -10.19
CA THR A 146 -6.37 -5.41 -9.49
C THR A 146 -6.05 -6.74 -8.79
N GLY A 147 -6.80 -7.06 -7.73
CA GLY A 147 -6.71 -8.34 -7.06
C GLY A 147 -7.65 -8.46 -5.86
N GLU A 148 -7.83 -9.68 -5.37
CA GLU A 148 -8.56 -9.97 -4.13
C GLU A 148 -7.69 -9.74 -2.89
N LEU A 149 -6.39 -10.03 -3.01
CA LEU A 149 -5.42 -9.95 -1.92
C LEU A 149 -4.50 -8.76 -2.11
N SER A 150 -4.12 -8.13 -1.01
CA SER A 150 -2.99 -7.22 -1.00
C SER A 150 -1.70 -7.93 -1.39
N LEU A 151 -0.72 -7.16 -1.85
CA LEU A 151 0.63 -7.68 -2.10
C LEU A 151 1.23 -8.32 -0.83
N THR A 152 0.95 -7.73 0.33
CA THR A 152 1.41 -8.22 1.64
C THR A 152 0.74 -9.53 2.03
N GLU A 153 -0.59 -9.64 1.91
CA GLU A 153 -1.31 -10.90 2.15
C GLU A 153 -0.91 -11.99 1.16
N HIS A 154 -0.71 -11.63 -0.10
CA HIS A 154 -0.33 -12.57 -1.15
C HIS A 154 1.07 -13.16 -0.93
N ALA A 155 2.04 -12.32 -0.55
CA ALA A 155 3.37 -12.78 -0.13
C ALA A 155 3.31 -13.62 1.15
N ALA A 156 2.52 -13.21 2.14
CA ALA A 156 2.36 -13.95 3.39
C ALA A 156 1.79 -15.36 3.17
N LYS A 157 0.81 -15.53 2.25
CA LYS A 157 0.29 -16.85 1.86
C LYS A 157 1.36 -17.76 1.24
N ALA A 158 2.39 -17.18 0.61
CA ALA A 158 3.53 -17.93 0.07
C ALA A 158 4.61 -18.24 1.12
N GLY A 159 4.39 -17.90 2.40
CA GLY A 159 5.39 -18.05 3.47
C GLY A 159 6.51 -17.00 3.42
N GLU A 160 6.35 -15.96 2.61
CA GLU A 160 7.33 -14.91 2.39
C GLU A 160 6.95 -13.65 3.17
N ARG A 161 7.94 -12.93 3.70
CA ARG A 161 7.70 -11.62 4.31
C ARG A 161 7.91 -10.54 3.25
N THR A 162 6.98 -9.59 3.14
CA THR A 162 7.19 -8.43 2.28
C THR A 162 8.33 -7.56 2.80
N PHE A 163 9.15 -7.07 1.88
CA PHE A 163 10.23 -6.14 2.22
C PHE A 163 9.66 -4.79 2.68
N ALA A 164 10.24 -4.23 3.74
CA ALA A 164 9.95 -2.87 4.19
C ALA A 164 10.09 -1.88 3.01
N GLY A 165 9.05 -1.07 2.76
CA GLY A 165 9.01 -0.09 1.67
C GLY A 165 8.38 -0.56 0.35
N MET A 166 7.86 -1.80 0.28
CA MET A 166 7.02 -2.25 -0.85
C MET A 166 5.66 -1.55 -0.86
N GLU A 167 5.02 -1.41 0.30
CA GLU A 167 3.70 -0.77 0.45
C GLU A 167 3.72 0.73 0.13
N VAL A 168 4.89 1.35 0.18
CA VAL A 168 5.07 2.75 -0.24
C VAL A 168 5.16 2.86 -1.76
N ARG A 169 5.60 1.80 -2.45
CA ARG A 169 5.79 1.78 -3.91
C ARG A 169 4.52 1.39 -4.67
N MET A 170 3.68 0.55 -4.08
CA MET A 170 2.38 0.14 -4.61
C MET A 170 1.30 0.42 -3.56
N ILE A 171 0.57 1.53 -3.73
CA ILE A 171 -0.48 1.97 -2.80
C ILE A 171 -1.72 1.11 -3.00
N GLN A 172 -2.31 0.66 -1.90
CA GLN A 172 -3.46 -0.25 -1.93
C GLN A 172 -4.74 0.52 -1.66
N ILE A 173 -5.71 0.48 -2.57
CA ILE A 173 -6.97 1.18 -2.44
C ILE A 173 -8.06 0.13 -2.32
N PRO A 174 -8.87 0.13 -1.26
CA PRO A 174 -10.06 -0.70 -1.18
C PRO A 174 -11.01 -0.42 -2.35
N SER A 175 -11.38 -1.47 -3.07
CA SER A 175 -12.29 -1.41 -4.21
C SER A 175 -13.69 -1.03 -3.79
N ASP A 176 -14.16 -1.55 -2.66
CA ASP A 176 -15.52 -1.33 -2.18
C ASP A 176 -15.75 0.16 -1.85
N SER A 177 -16.77 0.73 -2.49
CA SER A 177 -17.27 2.07 -2.26
C SER A 177 -18.25 2.15 -1.07
N GLY A 178 -18.69 1.00 -0.55
CA GLY A 178 -19.75 0.88 0.44
C GLY A 178 -21.17 0.90 -0.15
N LYS A 179 -21.29 0.86 -1.49
CA LYS A 179 -22.57 0.84 -2.21
C LYS A 179 -22.63 -0.33 -3.20
N PHE A 180 -22.28 -0.12 -4.46
CA PHE A 180 -22.46 -1.11 -5.55
C PHE A 180 -21.11 -1.64 -6.04
N GLY A 181 -20.31 -2.19 -5.12
CA GLY A 181 -18.92 -2.56 -5.40
C GLY A 181 -18.07 -1.31 -5.60
N VAL A 182 -17.36 -1.19 -6.73
CA VAL A 182 -16.56 0.00 -7.07
C VAL A 182 -17.38 1.26 -7.38
N PHE A 183 -18.70 1.12 -7.59
CA PHE A 183 -19.56 2.23 -8.00
C PHE A 183 -20.33 2.83 -6.82
N GLU A 184 -20.21 4.15 -6.66
CA GLU A 184 -21.07 4.94 -5.80
C GLU A 184 -22.41 5.32 -6.45
N GLU A 185 -22.42 5.50 -7.77
CA GLU A 185 -23.55 6.01 -8.55
C GLU A 185 -23.78 5.12 -9.78
N LEU A 186 -25.05 4.77 -10.01
CA LEU A 186 -25.46 3.88 -11.10
C LEU A 186 -25.79 4.60 -12.40
N HIS A 187 -25.88 5.94 -12.42
CA HIS A 187 -26.15 6.73 -13.63
C HIS A 187 -27.35 6.26 -14.46
N GLY A 188 -28.42 5.81 -13.79
CA GLY A 188 -29.64 5.32 -14.44
C GLY A 188 -29.62 3.85 -14.86
N PHE A 189 -28.55 3.10 -14.59
CA PHE A 189 -28.54 1.64 -14.73
C PHE A 189 -29.20 0.95 -13.52
N ASP A 190 -29.78 -0.23 -13.75
CA ASP A 190 -30.52 -0.98 -12.73
C ASP A 190 -29.61 -1.56 -11.62
N SER A 191 -28.32 -1.77 -11.91
CA SER A 191 -27.38 -2.36 -10.96
C SER A 191 -25.93 -2.02 -11.30
N GLY A 192 -25.02 -2.21 -10.32
CA GLY A 192 -23.58 -2.09 -10.56
C GLY A 192 -23.07 -3.07 -11.62
N LYS A 193 -23.69 -4.25 -11.71
CA LYS A 193 -23.40 -5.23 -12.78
C LYS A 193 -23.77 -4.67 -14.16
N ALA A 194 -24.95 -4.08 -14.31
CA ALA A 194 -25.38 -3.50 -15.58
C ALA A 194 -24.47 -2.33 -16.02
N LEU A 195 -24.07 -1.46 -15.08
CA LEU A 195 -23.08 -0.42 -15.37
C LEU A 195 -21.71 -1.00 -15.73
N ALA A 196 -21.28 -2.09 -15.07
CA ALA A 196 -20.01 -2.74 -15.38
C ALA A 196 -20.01 -3.36 -16.79
N GLU A 197 -21.10 -4.02 -17.18
CA GLU A 197 -21.29 -4.59 -18.53
C GLU A 197 -21.32 -3.50 -19.60
N HIS A 198 -21.97 -2.36 -19.32
CA HIS A 198 -21.92 -1.20 -20.20
C HIS A 198 -20.50 -0.67 -20.39
N LEU A 199 -19.75 -0.48 -19.31
CA LEU A 199 -18.37 0.01 -19.38
C LEU A 199 -17.44 -0.99 -20.08
N GLU A 200 -17.64 -2.29 -19.90
CA GLU A 200 -16.90 -3.33 -20.63
C GLU A 200 -17.10 -3.18 -22.14
N TRP A 201 -18.35 -3.08 -22.60
CA TRP A 201 -18.66 -2.83 -24.00
C TRP A 201 -18.07 -1.50 -24.48
N ALA A 202 -18.33 -0.40 -23.76
CA ALA A 202 -17.93 0.94 -24.18
C ALA A 202 -16.41 1.09 -24.30
N THR A 203 -15.65 0.54 -23.35
CA THR A 203 -14.18 0.60 -23.38
C THR A 203 -13.57 -0.29 -24.46
N SER A 204 -14.32 -1.26 -24.99
CA SER A 204 -13.93 -2.06 -26.15
C SER A 204 -14.17 -1.34 -27.49
N SER A 205 -15.03 -0.32 -27.52
CA SER A 205 -15.45 0.42 -28.71
C SER A 205 -14.84 1.82 -28.80
N TYR A 206 -14.64 2.49 -27.67
CA TYR A 206 -14.18 3.88 -27.57
C TYR A 206 -12.94 3.95 -26.69
N TYR A 207 -11.78 4.17 -27.30
CA TYR A 207 -10.50 4.16 -26.59
C TYR A 207 -9.39 4.88 -27.35
N GLY A 208 -8.35 5.30 -26.62
CA GLY A 208 -7.08 5.83 -27.13
C GLY A 208 -7.15 7.28 -27.62
N SER A 209 -8.31 7.77 -28.05
CA SER A 209 -8.54 9.17 -28.44
C SER A 209 -8.19 10.17 -27.33
N PRO A 210 -8.56 9.97 -26.04
CA PRO A 210 -8.31 10.96 -25.00
C PRO A 210 -6.81 11.14 -24.73
N PHE A 211 -6.03 10.05 -24.79
CA PHE A 211 -4.58 10.14 -24.59
C PHE A 211 -3.88 10.88 -25.73
N ARG A 212 -4.34 10.71 -26.98
CA ARG A 212 -3.79 11.48 -28.10
C ARG A 212 -4.07 12.96 -27.97
N GLU A 213 -5.27 13.34 -27.55
CA GLU A 213 -5.63 14.73 -27.33
C GLU A 213 -4.87 15.34 -26.15
N TRP A 214 -4.76 14.60 -25.05
CA TRP A 214 -3.94 14.96 -23.90
C TRP A 214 -2.49 15.24 -24.28
N LEU A 215 -1.85 14.33 -25.03
CA LEU A 215 -0.47 14.52 -25.47
C LEU A 215 -0.32 15.71 -26.42
N LYS A 216 -1.26 15.92 -27.36
CA LYS A 216 -1.26 17.10 -28.23
C LYS A 216 -1.30 18.39 -27.41
N ALA A 217 -2.23 18.50 -26.47
CA ALA A 217 -2.33 19.67 -25.61
C ALA A 217 -1.08 19.86 -24.73
N LEU A 218 -0.57 18.78 -24.13
CA LEU A 218 0.64 18.80 -23.31
C LEU A 218 1.86 19.28 -24.09
N THR A 219 2.02 18.83 -25.32
CA THR A 219 3.16 19.22 -26.18
C THR A 219 3.02 20.60 -26.81
N ALA A 220 1.80 21.14 -26.91
CA ALA A 220 1.56 22.47 -27.45
C ALA A 220 2.04 23.59 -26.49
N ASP A 221 1.92 23.38 -25.18
CA ASP A 221 2.44 24.29 -24.15
C ASP A 221 3.04 23.51 -22.97
N LEU A 222 4.18 22.87 -23.23
CA LEU A 222 4.83 22.01 -22.24
C LEU A 222 5.24 22.78 -20.98
N ASN A 223 5.77 24.00 -21.14
CA ASN A 223 6.26 24.81 -20.03
C ASN A 223 5.10 25.35 -19.18
N GLY A 224 4.06 25.88 -19.81
CA GLY A 224 2.89 26.40 -19.11
C GLY A 224 2.13 25.30 -18.38
N LEU A 225 1.87 24.16 -19.02
CA LEU A 225 1.22 23.03 -18.36
C LEU A 225 2.09 22.41 -17.25
N THR A 226 3.42 22.38 -17.42
CA THR A 226 4.33 21.96 -16.33
C THR A 226 4.24 22.89 -15.12
N ALA A 227 4.18 24.21 -15.34
CA ALA A 227 4.03 25.19 -14.26
C ALA A 227 2.68 25.04 -13.54
N GLN A 228 1.59 24.87 -14.31
CA GLN A 228 0.27 24.61 -13.75
C GLN A 228 0.23 23.30 -12.95
N ALA A 229 0.81 22.22 -13.49
CA ALA A 229 0.91 20.92 -12.81
C ALA A 229 1.65 21.03 -11.47
N LYS A 230 2.79 21.74 -11.44
CA LYS A 230 3.56 21.98 -10.21
C LYS A 230 2.81 22.84 -9.19
N SER A 231 2.01 23.80 -9.64
CA SER A 231 1.17 24.60 -8.75
C SER A 231 0.05 23.74 -8.13
N LEU A 232 -0.68 23.02 -8.97
CA LEU A 232 -1.80 22.18 -8.54
C LEU A 232 -1.36 21.04 -7.62
N ILE A 233 -0.24 20.37 -7.91
CA ILE A 233 0.23 19.30 -7.05
C ILE A 233 0.59 19.83 -5.65
N LYS A 234 1.17 21.03 -5.55
CA LYS A 234 1.47 21.67 -4.26
C LYS A 234 0.18 21.98 -3.48
N GLU A 235 -0.80 22.57 -4.17
CA GLU A 235 -2.12 22.87 -3.60
C GLU A 235 -2.82 21.60 -3.11
N TYR A 236 -2.88 20.56 -3.94
CA TYR A 236 -3.58 19.32 -3.61
C TYR A 236 -2.86 18.51 -2.56
N THR A 237 -1.52 18.49 -2.54
CA THR A 237 -0.77 17.91 -1.41
C THR A 237 -1.19 18.59 -0.10
N ALA A 238 -1.23 19.92 -0.06
CA ALA A 238 -1.64 20.65 1.15
C ALA A 238 -3.10 20.32 1.52
N ALA A 239 -4.01 20.29 0.55
CA ALA A 239 -5.42 20.03 0.78
C ALA A 239 -5.74 18.58 1.19
N LEU A 240 -4.87 17.62 0.84
CA LEU A 240 -5.04 16.19 1.10
C LEU A 240 -4.26 15.71 2.33
N THR A 241 -3.28 16.47 2.83
CA THR A 241 -2.44 16.06 3.97
C THR A 241 -3.23 16.15 5.29
N PRO A 242 -3.37 15.04 6.05
CA PRO A 242 -3.90 15.08 7.42
C PRO A 242 -2.99 15.87 8.37
N GLN A 243 -3.57 16.49 9.41
CA GLN A 243 -2.82 17.35 10.36
C GLN A 243 -1.66 16.63 11.07
N ASP A 244 -1.78 15.32 11.34
CA ASP A 244 -0.76 14.51 12.03
C ASP A 244 -0.06 13.50 11.11
N ALA A 245 0.13 13.85 9.84
CA ALA A 245 0.72 12.95 8.86
C ALA A 245 2.21 12.67 9.12
N GLY A 246 2.55 11.43 9.50
CA GLY A 246 3.93 10.97 9.51
C GLY A 246 4.56 10.92 8.11
N ASN A 247 5.89 10.84 8.02
CA ASN A 247 6.64 10.89 6.75
C ASN A 247 6.18 9.89 5.68
N GLN A 248 5.69 8.71 6.07
CA GLN A 248 5.16 7.73 5.10
C GLN A 248 3.81 8.15 4.52
N VAL A 249 2.95 8.79 5.32
CA VAL A 249 1.67 9.34 4.86
C VAL A 249 1.93 10.50 3.89
N GLY A 250 2.87 11.40 4.21
CA GLY A 250 3.25 12.50 3.32
C GLY A 250 3.69 12.04 1.92
N ARG A 251 4.48 10.95 1.83
CA ARG A 251 4.88 10.38 0.52
C ARG A 251 3.70 9.81 -0.26
N ALA A 252 2.76 9.16 0.41
CA ALA A 252 1.55 8.64 -0.24
C ALA A 252 0.65 9.79 -0.71
N VAL A 253 0.45 10.81 0.12
CA VAL A 253 -0.35 12.00 -0.23
C VAL A 253 0.18 12.69 -1.49
N ASN A 254 1.50 12.86 -1.64
CA ASN A 254 2.08 13.41 -2.87
C ASN A 254 1.72 12.60 -4.12
N ARG A 255 1.66 11.26 -4.00
CA ARG A 255 1.27 10.38 -5.11
C ARG A 255 -0.22 10.51 -5.43
N PHE A 256 -1.08 10.58 -4.41
CA PHE A 256 -2.50 10.88 -4.62
C PHE A 256 -2.71 12.26 -5.26
N ALA A 257 -1.99 13.30 -4.80
CA ALA A 257 -2.06 14.64 -5.35
C ALA A 257 -1.66 14.71 -6.84
N LEU A 258 -0.67 13.91 -7.26
CA LEU A 258 -0.32 13.74 -8.67
C LEU A 258 -1.52 13.25 -9.51
N VAL A 259 -2.26 12.27 -9.01
CA VAL A 259 -3.43 11.71 -9.72
C VAL A 259 -4.56 12.73 -9.80
N ALA A 260 -4.90 13.39 -8.69
CA ALA A 260 -5.88 14.48 -8.68
C ALA A 260 -5.50 15.58 -9.68
N MET A 261 -4.25 16.06 -9.61
CA MET A 261 -3.77 17.14 -10.49
C MET A 261 -3.90 16.77 -11.96
N ALA A 262 -3.54 15.55 -12.35
CA ALA A 262 -3.63 15.13 -13.74
C ALA A 262 -5.07 15.05 -14.25
N GLY A 263 -5.99 14.52 -13.42
CA GLY A 263 -7.42 14.47 -13.76
C GLY A 263 -8.03 15.87 -13.88
N GLU A 264 -7.66 16.80 -13.00
CA GLU A 264 -8.13 18.19 -13.05
C GLU A 264 -7.57 18.94 -14.26
N LEU A 265 -6.30 18.75 -14.61
CA LEU A 265 -5.74 19.33 -15.84
C LEU A 265 -6.42 18.79 -17.09
N ALA A 266 -6.63 17.47 -17.18
CA ALA A 266 -7.35 16.87 -18.31
C ALA A 266 -8.80 17.39 -18.39
N THR A 267 -9.42 17.65 -17.24
CA THR A 267 -10.77 18.26 -17.14
C THR A 267 -10.79 19.69 -17.64
N ARG A 268 -9.84 20.52 -17.22
CA ARG A 268 -9.72 21.93 -17.67
C ARG A 268 -9.45 22.06 -19.16
N LEU A 269 -8.81 21.07 -19.77
CA LEU A 269 -8.60 20.99 -21.22
C LEU A 269 -9.82 20.42 -21.97
N GLY A 270 -10.90 20.09 -21.26
CA GLY A 270 -12.14 19.55 -21.84
C GLY A 270 -12.09 18.07 -22.18
N ILE A 271 -11.00 17.35 -21.90
CA ILE A 271 -10.82 15.95 -22.35
C ILE A 271 -11.75 14.99 -21.59
N THR A 272 -11.91 15.18 -20.28
CA THR A 272 -12.73 14.29 -19.45
C THR A 272 -14.23 14.61 -19.55
N GLY A 273 -14.58 15.89 -19.71
CA GLY A 273 -15.96 16.37 -19.59
C GLY A 273 -16.52 16.35 -18.17
N TRP A 274 -15.67 16.18 -17.14
CA TRP A 274 -16.11 16.20 -15.73
C TRP A 274 -16.33 17.62 -15.22
N PRO A 275 -17.11 17.81 -14.14
CA PRO A 275 -17.09 19.07 -13.41
C PRO A 275 -15.73 19.27 -12.71
N GLU A 276 -15.27 20.53 -12.62
CA GLU A 276 -14.04 20.86 -11.89
C GLU A 276 -14.14 20.42 -10.42
N GLY A 277 -13.08 19.81 -9.90
CA GLY A 277 -13.02 19.26 -8.55
C GLY A 277 -13.40 17.78 -8.44
N GLU A 278 -13.91 17.15 -9.51
CA GLU A 278 -14.29 15.73 -9.48
C GLU A 278 -13.07 14.81 -9.28
N ALA A 279 -11.95 15.08 -9.95
CA ALA A 279 -10.75 14.27 -9.80
C ALA A 279 -10.10 14.45 -8.41
N LEU A 280 -10.14 15.67 -7.86
CA LEU A 280 -9.73 15.94 -6.48
C LEU A 280 -10.64 15.21 -5.47
N ARG A 281 -11.96 15.27 -5.67
CA ARG A 281 -12.95 14.58 -4.82
C ARG A 281 -12.72 13.08 -4.83
N ALA A 282 -12.64 12.46 -6.01
CA ALA A 282 -12.40 11.03 -6.18
C ALA A 282 -11.10 10.60 -5.49
N THR A 283 -10.02 11.34 -5.71
CA THR A 283 -8.72 11.11 -5.07
C THR A 283 -8.80 11.20 -3.55
N ARG A 284 -9.52 12.19 -3.00
CA ARG A 284 -9.71 12.34 -1.56
C ARG A 284 -10.44 11.14 -0.96
N VAL A 285 -11.48 10.64 -1.63
CA VAL A 285 -12.22 9.45 -1.19
C VAL A 285 -11.29 8.22 -1.19
N CYS A 286 -10.51 8.00 -2.25
CA CYS A 286 -9.55 6.90 -2.31
C CYS A 286 -8.44 7.02 -1.26
N LEU A 287 -7.91 8.23 -1.03
CA LEU A 287 -6.93 8.48 0.02
C LEU A 287 -7.48 8.16 1.41
N ASN A 288 -8.70 8.62 1.70
CA ASN A 288 -9.35 8.35 2.98
C ASN A 288 -9.63 6.86 3.17
N ALA A 289 -10.04 6.15 2.11
CA ALA A 289 -10.21 4.70 2.14
C ALA A 289 -8.87 3.99 2.44
N TRP A 290 -7.78 4.40 1.78
CA TRP A 290 -6.45 3.87 2.07
C TRP A 290 -5.98 4.19 3.51
N LEU A 291 -6.19 5.41 4.00
CA LEU A 291 -5.84 5.80 5.38
C LEU A 291 -6.61 4.95 6.40
N LYS A 292 -7.89 4.69 6.13
CA LYS A 292 -8.74 3.85 7.00
C LYS A 292 -8.28 2.40 7.01
N ASP A 293 -8.03 1.81 5.83
CA ASP A 293 -7.57 0.42 5.67
C ASP A 293 -6.18 0.21 6.29
N ARG A 294 -5.31 1.23 6.19
CA ARG A 294 -3.98 1.20 6.79
C ARG A 294 -4.00 1.14 8.32
N GLY A 295 -5.03 1.68 8.98
CA GLY A 295 -5.07 1.87 10.43
C GLY A 295 -4.44 3.19 10.89
N HIS A 296 -4.83 3.67 12.07
CA HIS A 296 -4.42 4.96 12.64
C HIS A 296 -2.89 5.09 12.67
N THR A 297 -2.37 6.18 12.07
CA THR A 297 -1.06 6.87 12.18
C THR A 297 0.22 6.16 12.70
N ALA A 298 0.12 5.14 13.55
CA ALA A 298 1.17 4.20 13.89
C ALA A 298 1.56 3.32 12.68
N ASN A 299 2.86 3.08 12.52
CA ASN A 299 3.38 2.18 11.49
C ASN A 299 2.72 0.79 11.65
N GLN A 300 2.18 0.19 10.58
CA GLN A 300 1.66 -1.19 10.62
C GLN A 300 2.72 -2.18 11.14
N GLU A 301 4.00 -1.94 10.84
CA GLU A 301 5.12 -2.68 11.43
C GLU A 301 5.16 -2.60 12.96
N ASP A 302 4.80 -1.46 13.54
CA ASP A 302 4.80 -1.24 15.00
C ASP A 302 3.63 -1.99 15.65
N ILE A 303 2.45 -1.98 15.00
CA ILE A 303 1.27 -2.74 15.43
C ILE A 303 1.56 -4.24 15.37
N ALA A 304 2.06 -4.74 14.24
CA ALA A 304 2.39 -6.15 14.07
C ALA A 304 3.48 -6.61 15.05
N ALA A 305 4.48 -5.77 15.33
CA ALA A 305 5.49 -6.08 16.33
C ALA A 305 4.90 -6.18 17.75
N LEU A 306 4.02 -5.25 18.14
CA LEU A 306 3.33 -5.28 19.43
C LEU A 306 2.42 -6.51 19.55
N GLU A 307 1.67 -6.84 18.51
CA GLU A 307 0.80 -8.02 18.48
C GLU A 307 1.60 -9.32 18.59
N GLN A 308 2.77 -9.41 17.93
CA GLN A 308 3.68 -10.55 18.06
C GLN A 308 4.18 -10.71 19.50
N VAL A 309 4.54 -9.60 20.17
CA VAL A 309 4.94 -9.62 21.59
C VAL A 309 3.78 -10.15 22.43
N ARG A 310 2.59 -9.53 22.34
CA ARG A 310 1.42 -9.94 23.13
C ARG A 310 1.09 -11.42 22.92
N SER A 311 0.99 -11.85 21.66
CA SER A 311 0.70 -13.25 21.29
C SER A 311 1.71 -14.22 21.89
N PHE A 312 3.00 -13.86 21.91
CA PHE A 312 4.01 -14.67 22.56
C PHE A 312 3.72 -14.82 24.06
N PHE A 313 3.49 -13.72 24.78
CA PHE A 313 3.22 -13.76 26.23
C PHE A 313 1.95 -14.55 26.53
N THR A 314 0.84 -14.30 25.83
CA THR A 314 -0.42 -15.00 26.04
C THR A 314 -0.28 -16.51 25.86
N ALA A 315 0.37 -16.96 24.79
CA ALA A 315 0.54 -18.38 24.48
C ALA A 315 1.58 -19.08 25.37
N ASN A 316 2.53 -18.34 25.94
CA ASN A 316 3.73 -18.93 26.55
C ASN A 316 3.93 -18.59 28.04
N GLN A 317 3.07 -17.78 28.65
CA GLN A 317 3.21 -17.31 30.04
C GLN A 317 3.38 -18.44 31.09
N TYR A 318 2.91 -19.66 30.81
CA TYR A 318 3.01 -20.80 31.72
C TYR A 318 4.02 -21.88 31.27
N SER A 319 4.62 -21.74 30.09
CA SER A 319 5.43 -22.79 29.46
C SER A 319 6.84 -22.34 29.08
N ARG A 320 7.06 -21.04 28.86
CA ARG A 320 8.38 -20.47 28.51
C ARG A 320 8.94 -19.54 29.58
N PHE A 321 8.27 -19.38 30.71
CA PHE A 321 8.74 -18.58 31.83
C PHE A 321 8.88 -19.48 33.06
N ALA A 322 10.07 -19.52 33.65
CA ALA A 322 10.29 -20.19 34.92
C ALA A 322 9.57 -19.44 36.05
N ASP A 323 8.99 -20.17 36.99
CA ASP A 323 8.41 -19.54 38.17
C ASP A 323 9.51 -18.92 39.06
N TRP A 324 9.26 -17.71 39.53
CA TRP A 324 10.21 -16.97 40.36
C TRP A 324 10.43 -17.59 41.74
N HIS A 325 9.41 -18.24 42.30
CA HIS A 325 9.43 -18.77 43.67
C HIS A 325 9.50 -20.30 43.70
N ASP A 326 8.97 -20.98 42.69
CA ASP A 326 9.02 -22.45 42.60
C ASP A 326 10.20 -22.94 41.75
N GLU A 327 11.21 -23.49 42.43
CA GLU A 327 12.43 -24.05 41.80
C GLU A 327 12.16 -25.31 40.95
N ARG A 328 10.99 -25.96 41.12
CA ARG A 328 10.62 -27.14 40.33
C ARG A 328 10.12 -26.76 38.93
N ASN A 329 9.74 -25.50 38.72
CA ASN A 329 9.29 -25.00 37.43
C ASN A 329 10.46 -24.36 36.67
N ARG A 330 11.16 -25.18 35.88
CA ARG A 330 12.29 -24.73 35.02
C ARG A 330 12.13 -25.26 33.59
N PRO A 331 11.37 -24.56 32.73
CA PRO A 331 11.17 -24.99 31.36
C PRO A 331 12.50 -25.02 30.58
N GLY A 332 12.75 -26.10 29.84
CA GLY A 332 14.02 -26.28 29.10
C GLY A 332 14.29 -25.23 28.02
N ASN A 333 13.25 -24.60 27.49
CA ASN A 333 13.32 -23.54 26.48
C ASN A 333 12.92 -22.16 27.03
N MET A 334 13.10 -21.91 28.34
CA MET A 334 12.65 -20.67 28.96
C MET A 334 13.27 -19.40 28.34
N VAL A 335 12.49 -18.33 28.25
CA VAL A 335 12.92 -17.00 27.80
C VAL A 335 13.14 -16.03 28.96
N GLY A 336 12.76 -16.42 30.17
CA GLY A 336 12.76 -15.56 31.33
C GLY A 336 12.02 -16.16 32.53
N TRP A 337 11.61 -15.29 33.45
CA TRP A 337 10.89 -15.65 34.67
C TRP A 337 9.54 -14.96 34.75
N ARG A 338 8.61 -15.61 35.45
CA ARG A 338 7.31 -15.06 35.84
C ARG A 338 7.24 -15.02 37.35
N ARG A 339 6.98 -13.83 37.89
CA ARG A 339 6.79 -13.60 39.32
C ARG A 339 5.35 -13.19 39.58
N VAL A 340 4.69 -13.87 40.48
CA VAL A 340 3.35 -13.51 40.95
C VAL A 340 3.44 -13.11 42.41
N GLU A 341 3.17 -11.85 42.68
CA GLU A 341 2.96 -11.38 44.04
C GLU A 341 1.47 -11.52 44.34
N LYS A 342 1.14 -12.45 45.24
CA LYS A 342 -0.25 -12.71 45.62
C LYS A 342 -0.80 -11.46 46.33
N GLY A 343 -1.94 -10.98 45.85
CA GLY A 343 -2.71 -9.95 46.53
C GLY A 343 -3.26 -10.45 47.86
N SER A 344 -3.72 -9.52 48.70
CA SER A 344 -4.36 -9.81 49.97
C SER A 344 -5.80 -9.32 49.97
N THR A 345 -6.76 -10.26 50.06
CA THR A 345 -8.19 -9.95 50.15
C THR A 345 -8.51 -9.10 51.39
N ALA A 346 -7.73 -9.25 52.47
CA ALA A 346 -7.89 -8.47 53.70
C ALA A 346 -7.38 -7.02 53.58
N GLN A 347 -6.47 -6.75 52.63
CA GLN A 347 -5.90 -5.41 52.38
C GLN A 347 -6.42 -4.78 51.09
N GLY A 348 -7.33 -5.46 50.37
CA GLY A 348 -7.88 -5.00 49.10
C GLY A 348 -6.84 -4.89 47.97
N THR A 349 -5.73 -5.62 48.06
CA THR A 349 -4.66 -5.58 47.05
C THR A 349 -4.83 -6.72 46.05
N GLU A 350 -4.76 -6.40 44.77
CA GLU A 350 -4.82 -7.40 43.68
C GLU A 350 -3.48 -8.11 43.49
N ALA A 351 -3.52 -9.29 42.85
CA ALA A 351 -2.31 -10.03 42.53
C ALA A 351 -1.57 -9.38 41.35
N VAL A 352 -0.27 -9.13 41.52
CA VAL A 352 0.56 -8.50 40.50
C VAL A 352 1.42 -9.55 39.83
N THR A 353 1.31 -9.66 38.50
CA THR A 353 2.18 -10.53 37.70
C THR A 353 3.25 -9.68 37.00
N THR A 354 4.51 -10.06 37.17
CA THR A 354 5.65 -9.44 36.49
C THR A 354 6.42 -10.49 35.71
N PHE A 355 6.79 -10.16 34.48
CA PHE A 355 7.64 -11.00 33.64
C PHE A 355 9.02 -10.38 33.47
N TYR A 356 10.05 -11.23 33.51
CA TYR A 356 11.44 -10.83 33.38
C TYR A 356 12.06 -11.56 32.20
N VAL A 357 12.23 -10.89 31.08
CA VAL A 357 12.68 -11.49 29.82
C VAL A 357 14.19 -11.30 29.66
N MET A 358 14.90 -12.38 29.34
CA MET A 358 16.33 -12.32 29.02
C MET A 358 16.57 -11.66 27.65
N PRO A 359 17.73 -11.01 27.43
CA PRO A 359 18.05 -10.42 26.14
C PRO A 359 18.03 -11.40 24.96
N SER A 360 18.40 -12.66 25.17
CA SER A 360 18.31 -13.73 24.16
C SER A 360 16.85 -14.07 23.84
N GLY A 361 16.02 -14.26 24.87
CA GLY A 361 14.58 -14.48 24.72
C GLY A 361 13.89 -13.30 24.03
N TRP A 362 14.29 -12.07 24.34
CA TRP A 362 13.74 -10.88 23.68
C TRP A 362 14.06 -10.84 22.18
N LYS A 363 15.26 -11.26 21.77
CA LYS A 363 15.61 -11.40 20.35
C LYS A 363 14.74 -12.44 19.64
N GLU A 364 14.40 -13.54 20.32
CA GLU A 364 13.48 -14.55 19.79
C GLU A 364 12.06 -13.97 19.64
N ILE A 365 11.55 -13.33 20.69
CA ILE A 365 10.22 -12.70 20.69
C ILE A 365 10.12 -11.63 19.59
N CYS A 366 11.20 -10.89 19.32
CA CYS A 366 11.24 -9.84 18.31
C CYS A 366 11.69 -10.32 16.93
N ARG A 367 11.68 -11.63 16.62
CA ARG A 367 12.28 -12.14 15.38
C ARG A 367 11.70 -11.45 14.13
N GLY A 368 12.58 -10.74 13.42
CA GLY A 368 12.27 -9.98 12.21
C GLY A 368 11.82 -8.53 12.43
N PHE A 369 11.90 -8.04 13.65
CA PHE A 369 11.77 -6.63 14.01
C PHE A 369 13.04 -6.16 14.73
N ASP A 370 13.28 -4.85 14.79
CA ASP A 370 14.37 -4.28 15.60
C ASP A 370 14.01 -4.40 17.10
N PRO A 371 14.74 -5.21 17.91
CA PRO A 371 14.38 -5.43 19.30
C PRO A 371 14.43 -4.19 20.19
N ARG A 372 15.25 -3.18 19.84
CA ARG A 372 15.31 -1.91 20.59
C ARG A 372 14.09 -1.06 20.29
N LYS A 373 13.69 -0.99 19.02
CA LYS A 373 12.49 -0.28 18.58
C LYS A 373 11.25 -0.88 19.25
N VAL A 374 11.10 -2.21 19.21
CA VAL A 374 9.95 -2.91 19.82
C VAL A 374 9.92 -2.71 21.33
N ALA A 375 11.06 -2.77 22.02
CA ALA A 375 11.09 -2.52 23.47
C ALA A 375 10.64 -1.09 23.83
N ARG A 376 10.99 -0.09 22.99
CA ARG A 376 10.51 1.27 23.17
C ARG A 376 9.00 1.37 22.93
N LEU A 377 8.48 0.74 21.87
CA LEU A 377 7.03 0.68 21.62
C LEU A 377 6.27 0.03 22.79
N CYS A 378 6.80 -1.05 23.37
CA CYS A 378 6.21 -1.68 24.55
C CYS A 378 6.25 -0.76 25.78
N ALA A 379 7.31 0.04 25.95
CA ALA A 379 7.40 1.02 27.03
C ALA A 379 6.39 2.16 26.85
N ASP A 380 6.27 2.69 25.63
CA ASP A 380 5.33 3.76 25.29
C ASP A 380 3.86 3.32 25.48
N ARG A 381 3.59 2.01 25.37
CA ARG A 381 2.27 1.38 25.64
C ARG A 381 2.08 0.91 27.08
N GLY A 382 3.04 1.13 27.96
CA GLY A 382 2.96 0.73 29.37
C GLY A 382 3.22 -0.76 29.66
N TYR A 383 3.38 -1.60 28.63
CA TYR A 383 3.62 -3.04 28.81
C TYR A 383 4.99 -3.33 29.42
N LEU A 384 6.02 -2.60 28.98
CA LEU A 384 7.39 -2.70 29.48
C LEU A 384 7.61 -1.62 30.53
N LEU A 385 8.17 -2.01 31.68
CA LEU A 385 8.54 -1.12 32.78
C LEU A 385 10.01 -0.69 32.62
N PRO A 386 10.30 0.57 32.25
CA PRO A 386 11.68 1.05 32.17
C PRO A 386 12.34 1.10 33.55
N SER A 387 13.66 1.02 33.56
CA SER A 387 14.48 1.30 34.74
C SER A 387 14.33 2.75 35.17
N THR A 388 14.68 3.05 36.43
CA THR A 388 14.62 4.41 37.01
C THR A 388 15.48 5.42 36.26
N ASP A 389 16.52 4.97 35.55
CA ASP A 389 17.38 5.77 34.68
C ASP A 389 16.88 5.88 33.22
N GLY A 390 15.63 5.49 32.95
CA GLY A 390 15.00 5.53 31.63
C GLY A 390 15.49 4.47 30.65
N LYS A 391 16.35 3.53 31.08
CA LYS A 391 16.79 2.42 30.24
C LYS A 391 15.70 1.36 30.12
N LEU A 392 15.58 0.76 28.92
CA LEU A 392 14.61 -0.30 28.62
C LEU A 392 14.92 -1.65 29.31
N GLN A 393 16.05 -1.76 30.01
CA GLN A 393 16.44 -2.96 30.75
C GLN A 393 16.87 -2.58 32.15
N THR A 394 16.46 -3.40 33.12
CA THR A 394 16.76 -3.23 34.54
C THR A 394 17.71 -4.32 35.00
N THR A 395 18.70 -3.97 35.82
CA THR A 395 19.61 -4.95 36.42
C THR A 395 18.90 -5.63 37.59
N ILE A 396 18.67 -6.94 37.45
CA ILE A 396 17.92 -7.74 38.41
C ILE A 396 18.72 -9.01 38.69
N ARG A 397 18.64 -9.55 39.91
CA ARG A 397 19.15 -10.87 40.26
C ARG A 397 18.00 -11.88 40.20
N PRO A 398 17.81 -12.62 39.10
CA PRO A 398 16.82 -13.68 39.06
C PRO A 398 17.24 -14.87 39.93
N PRO A 399 16.31 -15.77 40.27
CA PRO A 399 16.62 -16.99 41.00
C PRO A 399 17.77 -17.77 40.36
N GLU A 400 18.64 -18.35 41.19
CA GLU A 400 19.75 -19.23 40.76
C GLU A 400 20.79 -18.58 39.81
N MET A 401 20.77 -17.26 39.62
CA MET A 401 21.68 -16.57 38.70
C MET A 401 22.29 -15.31 39.30
N ASN A 402 23.43 -14.92 38.71
CA ASN A 402 24.04 -13.62 38.98
C ASN A 402 23.16 -12.45 38.48
N PRO A 403 23.34 -11.22 38.98
CA PRO A 403 22.67 -10.04 38.47
C PRO A 403 22.87 -9.87 36.96
N ARG A 404 21.78 -9.65 36.21
CA ARG A 404 21.79 -9.46 34.76
C ARG A 404 20.76 -8.42 34.34
N ARG A 405 20.95 -7.85 33.15
CA ARG A 405 20.00 -6.90 32.56
C ARG A 405 18.85 -7.65 31.91
N LEU A 406 17.64 -7.39 32.37
CA LEU A 406 16.40 -8.03 31.90
C LEU A 406 15.41 -6.97 31.43
N TYR A 407 14.55 -7.32 30.48
CA TYR A 407 13.37 -6.53 30.16
C TYR A 407 12.26 -6.91 31.14
N VAL A 408 11.61 -5.92 31.74
CA VAL A 408 10.58 -6.13 32.76
C VAL A 408 9.23 -5.77 32.16
N PHE A 409 8.26 -6.69 32.21
CA PHE A 409 6.91 -6.47 31.70
C PHE A 409 5.88 -6.67 32.81
N ASN A 410 4.81 -5.88 32.76
CA ASN A 410 3.70 -5.96 33.70
C ASN A 410 2.64 -6.98 33.23
N SER A 411 1.52 -7.06 33.96
CA SER A 411 0.41 -7.97 33.67
C SER A 411 -0.47 -7.56 32.49
N GLU A 412 -0.28 -6.37 31.90
CA GLU A 412 -1.09 -5.88 30.78
C GLU A 412 -0.60 -6.41 29.42
N VAL A 413 0.65 -6.89 29.35
CA VAL A 413 1.23 -7.41 28.10
C VAL A 413 0.45 -8.59 27.48
N PRO A 414 -0.13 -9.56 28.22
CA PRO A 414 -0.87 -10.67 27.62
C PRO A 414 -2.29 -10.26 27.18
N GLY A 415 -2.79 -9.11 27.63
CA GLY A 415 -4.17 -8.67 27.46
C GLY A 415 -5.02 -8.90 28.68
#